data_AF-A0A0L8G7R8-F1
#
_entry.id   AF-A0A0L8G7R8-F1
#
_cell.length_a   1.000
_cell.length_b   1.000
_cell.length_c   1.000
_cell.angle_alpha   90.00
_cell.angle_beta   90.00
_cell.angle_gamma   90.00
#
_symmetry.space_group_name_H-M   'P 1'
#
loop_
_entity.id
_entity.type
_entity.pdbx_description
1 polymer ?
#
loop_
_entity_poly.entity_id
_entity_poly.type
_entity_poly.pdbx_seq_one_letter_code
_entity_poly.pdbx_strand_id
1 'polypeptide(L)'
;IKQQLQFIGITSLFIAVKLEEVYPPKLSDFAYVSDGACYDAEIFNQELVMLKLVNAGKIAEDGFVFSQYSSNVTRLIDLCTLDISCLRFKSNDIASSALYHMASKSVALAVSGLSTADLIPYIQWMNPYAIILREACPVELKFISTVHIDDSHNAQTHAVDLDFWEKAHLREAELKST
;
A
#
# COMPACT_ATOMS: atom_id res chain seq x y z
N ILE A 1 -6.91 4.47 -22.14
CA ILE A 1 -6.95 3.75 -20.85
C ILE A 1 -5.55 3.56 -20.27
N LYS A 2 -4.66 2.71 -20.83
CA LYS A 2 -3.30 2.47 -20.27
C LYS A 2 -2.47 3.75 -20.04
N GLN A 3 -2.35 4.61 -21.04
CA GLN A 3 -1.61 5.89 -20.90
C GLN A 3 -2.22 6.79 -19.82
N GLN A 4 -3.54 6.96 -19.80
CA GLN A 4 -4.22 7.78 -18.78
C GLN A 4 -4.01 7.24 -17.36
N LEU A 5 -4.01 5.92 -17.16
CA LEU A 5 -3.69 5.31 -15.86
C LEU A 5 -2.24 5.55 -15.45
N GLN A 6 -1.29 5.47 -16.38
CA GLN A 6 0.12 5.74 -16.10
C GLN A 6 0.34 7.21 -15.72
N PHE A 7 -0.29 8.14 -16.44
CA PHE A 7 -0.30 9.56 -16.09
C PHE A 7 -0.88 9.80 -14.69
N ILE A 8 -2.03 9.17 -14.37
CA ILE A 8 -2.63 9.30 -13.04
C ILE A 8 -1.69 8.76 -11.97
N GLY A 9 -1.18 7.54 -12.15
CA GLY A 9 -0.28 6.90 -11.19
C GLY A 9 0.99 7.71 -10.93
N ILE A 10 1.65 8.20 -12.00
CA ILE A 10 2.91 8.92 -11.85
C ILE A 10 2.72 10.30 -11.23
N THR A 11 1.64 11.00 -11.56
CA THR A 11 1.30 12.27 -10.93
C THR A 11 0.88 12.09 -9.47
N SER A 12 0.12 11.03 -9.15
CA SER A 12 -0.21 10.72 -7.76
C SER A 12 1.03 10.42 -6.92
N LEU A 13 1.98 9.64 -7.46
CA LEU A 13 3.26 9.38 -6.79
C LEU A 13 4.08 10.66 -6.63
N PHE A 14 4.13 11.52 -7.65
CA PHE A 14 4.83 12.81 -7.59
C PHE A 14 4.27 13.74 -6.50
N ILE A 15 2.94 13.77 -6.31
CA ILE A 15 2.31 14.51 -5.22
C ILE A 15 2.67 13.90 -3.86
N ALA A 16 2.57 12.57 -3.72
CA ALA A 16 2.84 11.88 -2.47
C ALA A 16 4.28 12.12 -1.97
N VAL A 17 5.28 11.97 -2.84
CA VAL A 17 6.68 12.18 -2.43
C VAL A 17 6.96 13.62 -2.01
N LYS A 18 6.30 14.63 -2.59
CA LYS A 18 6.47 16.03 -2.17
C LYS A 18 5.91 16.31 -0.77
N LEU A 19 4.95 15.50 -0.32
CA LEU A 19 4.34 15.63 1.01
C LEU A 19 5.12 14.85 2.07
N GLU A 20 5.66 13.68 1.72
CA GLU A 20 6.27 12.76 2.70
C GLU A 20 7.81 12.79 2.74
N GLU A 21 8.49 13.06 1.61
CA GLU A 21 9.95 13.03 1.56
C GLU A 21 10.58 14.35 2.02
N VAL A 22 11.67 14.26 2.80
CA VAL A 22 12.49 15.43 3.16
C VAL A 22 13.17 16.00 1.91
N TYR A 23 13.55 15.12 0.98
CA TYR A 23 14.21 15.47 -0.28
C TYR A 23 13.56 14.75 -1.47
N PRO A 24 12.40 15.23 -1.96
CA PRO A 24 11.69 14.57 -3.04
C PRO A 24 12.51 14.58 -4.35
N PRO A 25 12.41 13.53 -5.19
CA PRO A 25 13.01 13.50 -6.52
C PRO A 25 12.47 14.61 -7.43
N LYS A 26 13.23 14.98 -8.46
CA LYS A 26 12.82 16.04 -9.38
C LYS A 26 11.76 15.53 -10.35
N LEU A 27 10.95 16.44 -10.88
CA LEU A 27 9.95 16.15 -11.91
C LEU A 27 10.53 15.37 -13.11
N SER A 28 11.76 15.71 -13.51
CA SER A 28 12.49 15.03 -14.59
C SER A 28 12.75 13.55 -14.31
N ASP A 29 12.91 13.18 -13.04
CA ASP A 29 13.17 11.79 -12.64
C ASP A 29 11.90 10.95 -12.80
N PHE A 30 10.73 11.55 -12.51
CA PHE A 30 9.43 10.94 -12.76
C PHE A 30 9.15 10.78 -14.25
N ALA A 31 9.37 11.82 -15.06
CA ALA A 31 9.21 11.73 -16.51
C ALA A 31 10.14 10.64 -17.11
N TYR A 32 11.37 10.51 -16.61
CA TYR A 32 12.30 9.48 -17.03
C TYR A 32 11.80 8.05 -16.75
N VAL A 33 11.30 7.79 -15.54
CA VAL A 33 10.77 6.45 -15.15
C VAL A 33 9.55 6.04 -15.98
N SER A 34 8.87 7.00 -16.62
CA SER A 34 7.75 6.71 -17.52
C SER A 34 8.15 6.15 -18.90
N ASP A 35 9.45 6.04 -19.20
CA ASP A 35 9.99 5.57 -20.49
C ASP A 35 9.40 6.35 -21.69
N GLY A 36 9.30 7.67 -21.55
CA GLY A 36 8.77 8.57 -22.59
C GLY A 36 7.25 8.55 -22.73
N ALA A 37 6.52 7.89 -21.82
CA ALA A 37 5.06 7.89 -21.82
C ALA A 37 4.44 9.15 -21.19
N CYS A 38 5.16 9.85 -20.32
CA CYS A 38 4.72 11.07 -19.64
C CYS A 38 5.82 12.14 -19.63
N TYR A 39 5.49 13.37 -20.05
CA TYR A 39 6.42 14.51 -20.04
C TYR A 39 6.17 15.46 -18.87
N ASP A 40 7.18 16.20 -18.46
CA ASP A 40 7.16 17.15 -17.34
C ASP A 40 5.91 18.04 -17.32
N ALA A 41 5.59 18.66 -18.46
CA ALA A 41 4.46 19.58 -18.58
C ALA A 41 3.10 18.88 -18.36
N GLU A 42 2.97 17.61 -18.74
CA GLU A 42 1.75 16.84 -18.58
C GLU A 42 1.57 16.44 -17.12
N ILE A 43 2.64 15.96 -16.47
CA ILE A 43 2.64 15.62 -15.05
C ILE A 43 2.30 16.85 -14.20
N PHE A 44 2.87 18.01 -14.53
CA PHE A 44 2.59 19.28 -13.85
C PHE A 44 1.14 19.75 -13.99
N ASN A 45 0.59 19.69 -15.21
CA ASN A 45 -0.80 20.08 -15.44
C ASN A 45 -1.78 19.14 -14.71
N GLN A 46 -1.46 17.85 -14.68
CA GLN A 46 -2.28 16.85 -14.01
C GLN A 46 -2.21 16.97 -12.49
N GLU A 47 -1.06 17.36 -11.93
CA GLU A 47 -0.91 17.66 -10.50
C GLU A 47 -1.92 18.72 -10.04
N LEU A 48 -2.05 19.80 -10.80
CA LEU A 48 -3.00 20.88 -10.51
C LEU A 48 -4.46 20.40 -10.54
N VAL A 49 -4.81 19.52 -11.47
CA VAL A 49 -6.16 18.95 -11.57
C VAL A 49 -6.45 18.03 -10.38
N MET A 50 -5.51 17.15 -10.03
CA MET A 50 -5.65 16.23 -8.90
C MET A 50 -5.76 16.97 -7.58
N LEU A 51 -4.88 17.95 -7.31
CA LEU A 51 -4.91 18.72 -6.07
C LEU A 51 -6.24 19.49 -5.89
N LYS A 52 -6.82 20.01 -6.98
CA LYS A 52 -8.14 20.66 -6.93
C LYS A 52 -9.26 19.69 -6.57
N LEU A 53 -9.22 18.46 -7.11
CA LEU A 53 -10.22 17.43 -6.83
C LEU A 53 -10.09 16.88 -5.40
N VAL A 54 -8.86 16.68 -4.92
CA VAL A 54 -8.59 16.19 -3.56
C VAL A 54 -8.93 17.26 -2.51
N ASN A 55 -8.62 18.54 -2.75
CA ASN A 55 -8.96 19.62 -1.83
C ASN A 55 -10.48 19.88 -1.73
N ALA A 56 -11.25 19.53 -2.76
CA ALA A 56 -12.71 19.51 -2.71
C ALA A 56 -13.27 18.39 -1.80
N GLY A 57 -12.44 17.40 -1.44
CA GLY A 57 -12.78 16.29 -0.56
C GLY A 57 -11.74 16.08 0.54
N LYS A 58 -11.53 17.11 1.40
CA LYS A 58 -10.68 17.12 2.61
C LYS A 58 -10.12 15.76 3.05
N ILE A 59 -8.79 15.64 3.14
CA ILE A 59 -8.14 14.51 3.80
C ILE A 59 -7.56 14.99 5.13
N ALA A 60 -8.05 14.37 6.21
CA ALA A 60 -7.50 14.52 7.56
C ALA A 60 -6.13 13.84 7.60
N GLU A 61 -5.13 14.60 8.02
CA GLU A 61 -3.84 14.06 8.43
C GLU A 61 -4.01 13.37 9.78
N ASP A 62 -3.54 12.13 9.88
CA ASP A 62 -3.02 11.61 11.14
C ASP A 62 -1.81 10.74 10.80
N GLY A 63 -0.63 11.29 11.08
CA GLY A 63 0.63 10.59 10.97
C GLY A 63 0.71 9.51 12.03
N PHE A 64 0.68 8.24 11.58
CA PHE A 64 0.86 7.09 12.46
C PHE A 64 2.12 6.33 12.05
N VAL A 65 3.19 6.50 12.85
CA VAL A 65 4.45 5.76 12.70
C VAL A 65 4.38 4.53 13.61
N PHE A 66 4.34 3.33 13.02
CA PHE A 66 4.45 2.08 13.77
C PHE A 66 5.80 1.41 13.49
N SER A 67 6.74 1.62 14.42
CA SER A 67 8.07 1.01 14.37
C SER A 67 8.00 -0.50 14.67
N GLN A 68 8.75 -1.25 13.85
CA GLN A 68 9.29 -2.59 14.14
C GLN A 68 8.34 -3.81 14.18
N TYR A 69 7.14 -3.75 13.59
CA TYR A 69 6.34 -4.95 13.29
C TYR A 69 6.36 -5.28 11.80
N SER A 70 7.58 -5.63 11.39
CA SER A 70 7.96 -6.68 10.46
C SER A 70 7.29 -6.65 9.08
N SER A 71 8.07 -6.24 8.08
CA SER A 71 7.90 -6.36 6.61
C SER A 71 6.63 -7.05 6.07
N ASN A 72 6.23 -8.19 6.62
CA ASN A 72 5.01 -8.91 6.26
C ASN A 72 3.68 -8.15 6.51
N VAL A 73 3.58 -7.27 7.52
CA VAL A 73 2.36 -6.45 7.71
C VAL A 73 2.18 -5.48 6.54
N THR A 74 3.22 -4.70 6.22
CA THR A 74 3.22 -3.77 5.08
C THR A 74 3.02 -4.53 3.77
N ARG A 75 3.70 -5.67 3.61
CA ARG A 75 3.58 -6.53 2.43
C ARG A 75 2.15 -7.07 2.24
N LEU A 76 1.45 -7.40 3.33
CA LEU A 76 0.04 -7.79 3.27
C LEU A 76 -0.86 -6.62 2.89
N ILE A 77 -0.61 -5.43 3.43
CA ILE A 77 -1.35 -4.22 3.07
C ILE A 77 -1.12 -3.91 1.58
N ASP A 78 0.12 -3.94 1.10
CA ASP A 78 0.48 -3.72 -0.31
C ASP A 78 -0.22 -4.71 -1.24
N LEU A 79 -0.29 -5.99 -0.86
CA LEU A 79 -1.03 -7.00 -1.63
C LEU A 79 -2.53 -6.68 -1.65
N CYS A 80 -3.09 -6.27 -0.52
CA CYS A 80 -4.51 -5.94 -0.41
C CYS A 80 -4.87 -4.67 -1.18
N THR A 81 -3.97 -3.70 -1.32
CA THR A 81 -4.21 -2.47 -2.09
C THR A 81 -4.21 -2.71 -3.61
N LEU A 82 -3.71 -3.86 -4.09
CA LEU A 82 -3.89 -4.29 -5.48
C LEU A 82 -5.34 -4.68 -5.80
N ASP A 83 -6.15 -5.09 -4.81
CA ASP A 83 -7.58 -5.30 -4.96
C ASP A 83 -8.34 -4.01 -4.65
N ILE A 84 -8.93 -3.40 -5.68
CA ILE A 84 -9.74 -2.18 -5.57
C ILE A 84 -10.90 -2.31 -4.56
N SER A 85 -11.33 -3.53 -4.24
CA SER A 85 -12.33 -3.80 -3.21
C SER A 85 -11.90 -3.36 -1.81
N CYS A 86 -10.59 -3.14 -1.57
CA CYS A 86 -10.07 -2.63 -0.32
C CYS A 86 -10.66 -1.25 0.03
N LEU A 87 -11.05 -0.45 -0.97
CA LEU A 87 -11.68 0.86 -0.80
C LEU A 87 -13.07 0.80 -0.13
N ARG A 88 -13.64 -0.40 0.05
CA ARG A 88 -14.86 -0.60 0.85
C ARG A 88 -14.59 -0.48 2.36
N PHE A 89 -13.33 -0.45 2.78
CA PHE A 89 -12.92 -0.50 4.18
C PHE A 89 -12.14 0.75 4.58
N LYS A 90 -12.16 1.09 5.88
CA LYS A 90 -11.36 2.20 6.39
C LYS A 90 -9.91 1.76 6.56
N SER A 91 -8.98 2.70 6.42
CA SER A 91 -7.54 2.43 6.59
C SER A 91 -7.22 1.79 7.95
N ASN A 92 -7.90 2.25 9.01
CA ASN A 92 -7.77 1.66 10.36
C ASN A 92 -8.16 0.18 10.39
N ASP A 93 -9.25 -0.20 9.72
CA ASP A 93 -9.75 -1.56 9.70
C ASP A 93 -8.80 -2.49 8.91
N ILE A 94 -8.25 -2.00 7.80
CA ILE A 94 -7.24 -2.69 6.99
C ILE A 94 -5.97 -2.92 7.81
N ALA A 95 -5.42 -1.87 8.44
CA ALA A 95 -4.21 -1.96 9.25
C ALA A 95 -4.40 -2.91 10.45
N SER A 96 -5.54 -2.83 11.12
CA SER A 96 -5.89 -3.69 12.25
C SER A 96 -6.02 -5.16 11.85
N SER A 97 -6.66 -5.43 10.70
CA SER A 97 -6.77 -6.78 10.14
C SER A 97 -5.41 -7.33 9.71
N ALA A 98 -4.55 -6.50 9.12
CA ALA A 98 -3.20 -6.91 8.75
C ALA A 98 -2.35 -7.25 9.97
N LEU A 99 -2.42 -6.44 11.03
CA LEU A 99 -1.80 -6.73 12.33
C LEU A 99 -2.37 -8.02 12.96
N TYR A 100 -3.67 -8.26 12.81
CA TYR A 100 -4.30 -9.50 13.31
C TYR A 100 -3.70 -10.73 12.65
N HIS A 101 -3.48 -10.68 11.33
CA HIS A 101 -2.94 -11.79 10.57
C HIS A 101 -1.42 -11.95 10.73
N MET A 102 -0.65 -10.86 10.72
CA MET A 102 0.81 -10.93 10.61
C MET A 102 1.55 -10.76 11.95
N ALA A 103 0.91 -10.15 12.95
CA ALA A 103 1.47 -10.01 14.30
C ALA A 103 0.72 -10.90 15.30
N SER A 104 -0.41 -10.45 15.82
CA SER A 104 -1.29 -11.25 16.68
C SER A 104 -2.63 -10.57 16.91
N LYS A 105 -3.64 -11.37 17.27
CA LYS A 105 -4.95 -10.88 17.73
C LYS A 105 -4.83 -9.88 18.89
N SER A 106 -3.98 -10.15 19.87
CA SER A 106 -3.84 -9.27 21.04
C SER A 106 -3.27 -7.91 20.67
N VAL A 107 -2.27 -7.86 19.79
CA VAL A 107 -1.67 -6.60 19.31
C VAL A 107 -2.67 -5.81 18.49
N ALA A 108 -3.38 -6.46 17.55
CA ALA A 108 -4.34 -5.79 16.68
C ALA A 108 -5.47 -5.10 17.47
N LEU A 109 -6.05 -5.78 18.46
CA LEU A 109 -7.14 -5.23 19.27
C LEU A 109 -6.64 -4.12 20.20
N ALA A 110 -5.43 -4.26 20.75
CA ALA A 110 -4.85 -3.26 21.65
C ALA A 110 -4.53 -1.94 20.94
N VAL A 111 -4.00 -2.00 19.71
CA VAL A 111 -3.61 -0.81 18.93
C VAL A 111 -4.82 -0.11 18.30
N SER A 112 -5.81 -0.89 17.85
CA SER A 112 -6.97 -0.34 17.13
C SER A 112 -8.12 0.14 18.01
N GLY A 113 -8.21 -0.38 19.24
CA GLY A 113 -9.38 -0.17 20.10
C GLY A 113 -10.67 -0.84 19.61
N LEU A 114 -10.59 -1.66 18.56
CA LEU A 114 -11.74 -2.35 17.96
C LEU A 114 -12.01 -3.68 18.64
N SER A 115 -13.27 -4.13 18.61
CA SER A 115 -13.60 -5.49 19.02
C SER A 115 -13.29 -6.48 17.91
N THR A 116 -13.10 -7.76 18.27
CA THR A 116 -12.92 -8.80 17.24
C THR A 116 -14.15 -8.89 16.34
N ALA A 117 -15.36 -8.69 16.87
CA ALA A 117 -16.59 -8.78 16.09
C ALA A 117 -16.64 -7.72 14.99
N ASP A 118 -16.16 -6.51 15.28
CA ASP A 118 -16.08 -5.42 14.31
C ASP A 118 -15.07 -5.74 13.20
N LEU A 119 -14.00 -6.46 13.52
CA LEU A 119 -12.94 -6.81 12.58
C LEU A 119 -13.23 -8.03 11.70
N ILE A 120 -14.19 -8.90 12.09
CA ILE A 120 -14.47 -10.17 11.39
C ILE A 120 -14.62 -10.02 9.88
N PRO A 121 -15.43 -9.08 9.35
CA PRO A 121 -15.65 -8.97 7.91
C PRO A 121 -14.35 -8.76 7.13
N TYR A 122 -13.41 -7.99 7.70
CA TYR A 122 -12.14 -7.66 7.07
C TYR A 122 -11.13 -8.78 7.27
N ILE A 123 -11.09 -9.39 8.45
CA ILE A 123 -10.24 -10.56 8.73
C ILE A 123 -10.55 -11.67 7.73
N GLN A 124 -11.84 -11.93 7.46
CA GLN A 124 -12.28 -12.94 6.50
C GLN A 124 -11.89 -12.58 5.07
N TRP A 125 -12.15 -11.33 4.64
CA TRP A 125 -11.77 -10.87 3.30
C TRP A 125 -10.25 -10.90 3.07
N MET A 126 -9.46 -10.55 4.08
CA MET A 126 -8.01 -10.47 4.01
C MET A 126 -7.31 -11.84 4.13
N ASN A 127 -8.03 -12.87 4.60
CA ASN A 127 -7.51 -14.21 4.85
C ASN A 127 -6.80 -14.87 3.64
N PRO A 128 -7.36 -14.91 2.42
CA PRO A 128 -6.67 -15.51 1.27
C PRO A 128 -5.33 -14.85 0.98
N TYR A 129 -5.25 -13.52 1.05
CA TYR A 129 -4.01 -12.76 0.85
C TYR A 129 -2.95 -13.09 1.92
N ALA A 130 -3.39 -13.18 3.18
CA ALA A 130 -2.53 -13.56 4.31
C ALA A 130 -1.98 -14.98 4.16
N ILE A 131 -2.77 -15.93 3.64
CA ILE A 131 -2.34 -17.30 3.42
C ILE A 131 -1.24 -17.35 2.33
N ILE A 132 -1.46 -16.69 1.19
CA ILE A 132 -0.46 -16.66 0.10
C ILE A 132 0.87 -16.07 0.57
N LEU A 133 0.84 -15.02 1.40
CA LEU A 133 2.07 -14.44 1.95
C LEU A 133 2.76 -15.34 2.98
N ARG A 134 2.02 -16.11 3.77
CA ARG A 134 2.60 -17.10 4.71
C ARG A 134 3.21 -18.31 3.98
N GLU A 135 2.65 -18.69 2.83
CA GLU A 135 3.17 -19.76 1.98
C GLU A 135 4.38 -19.33 1.14
N ALA A 136 4.60 -18.03 0.98
CA ALA A 136 5.72 -17.49 0.24
C ALA A 136 7.03 -17.48 1.05
N CYS A 137 8.15 -17.70 0.37
CA CYS A 137 9.48 -17.60 0.96
C CYS A 137 9.71 -16.17 1.53
N PRO A 138 10.37 -16.02 2.71
CA PRO A 138 10.70 -14.70 3.25
C PRO A 138 11.54 -13.89 2.25
N VAL A 139 11.13 -12.64 2.03
CA VAL A 139 11.86 -11.70 1.17
C VAL A 139 13.06 -11.17 1.93
N GLU A 140 14.25 -11.32 1.33
CA GLU A 140 15.46 -10.67 1.82
C GLU A 140 15.24 -9.15 1.83
N LEU A 141 15.46 -8.52 2.98
CA LEU A 141 15.44 -7.07 3.10
C LEU A 141 16.54 -6.51 2.19
N LYS A 142 16.13 -5.82 1.12
CA LYS A 142 17.08 -5.10 0.26
C LYS A 142 17.68 -3.95 1.07
N PHE A 143 18.94 -4.08 1.43
CA PHE A 143 19.68 -3.00 2.07
C PHE A 143 19.90 -1.87 1.04
N ILE A 144 19.19 -0.76 1.22
CA ILE A 144 19.37 0.44 0.39
C ILE A 144 20.51 1.25 1.03
N SER A 145 21.69 1.18 0.42
CA SER A 145 22.93 1.79 0.96
C SER A 145 22.88 3.31 1.15
N THR A 146 21.87 3.97 0.58
CA THR A 146 21.65 5.43 0.64
C THR A 146 20.72 5.88 1.76
N VAL A 147 20.01 4.95 2.42
CA VAL A 147 19.05 5.25 3.48
C VAL A 147 19.67 4.91 4.84
N HIS A 148 19.48 5.78 5.84
CA HIS A 148 19.94 5.50 7.20
C HIS A 148 19.31 4.19 7.71
N ILE A 149 20.03 3.39 8.49
CA ILE A 149 19.53 2.06 8.88
C ILE A 149 18.21 2.14 9.67
N ASP A 150 18.05 3.18 10.49
CA ASP A 150 16.82 3.46 11.21
C ASP A 150 15.67 3.88 10.31
N ASP A 151 15.93 4.38 9.09
CA ASP A 151 14.91 4.79 8.11
C ASP A 151 14.68 3.74 7.02
N SER A 152 15.50 2.68 6.99
CA SER A 152 15.42 1.64 5.97
C SER A 152 14.07 0.92 5.91
N HIS A 153 13.32 0.94 7.01
CA HIS A 153 11.98 0.35 7.11
C HIS A 153 10.88 1.17 6.42
N ASN A 154 11.16 2.43 6.08
CA ASN A 154 10.22 3.32 5.37
C ASN A 154 10.38 3.25 3.84
N ALA A 155 11.41 2.59 3.34
CA ALA A 155 11.62 2.48 1.91
C ALA A 155 10.63 1.48 1.29
N GLN A 156 9.83 1.94 0.32
CA GLN A 156 8.91 1.07 -0.41
C GLN A 156 9.69 -0.03 -1.17
N THR A 157 9.24 -1.27 -1.01
CA THR A 157 9.83 -2.42 -1.71
C THR A 157 8.82 -3.08 -2.65
N HIS A 158 9.25 -3.47 -3.85
CA HIS A 158 8.43 -4.25 -4.77
C HIS A 158 8.43 -5.74 -4.38
N ALA A 159 7.90 -6.04 -3.20
CA ALA A 159 7.94 -7.37 -2.58
C ALA A 159 6.72 -8.25 -2.92
N VAL A 160 5.67 -7.68 -3.54
CA VAL A 160 4.47 -8.40 -3.99
C VAL A 160 4.06 -7.92 -5.38
N ASP A 161 3.57 -8.82 -6.21
CA ASP A 161 3.18 -8.57 -7.60
C ASP A 161 1.78 -9.16 -7.93
N LEU A 162 1.38 -9.03 -9.20
CA LEU A 162 0.08 -9.51 -9.69
C LEU A 162 -0.06 -11.05 -9.61
N ASP A 163 1.03 -11.80 -9.59
CA ASP A 163 0.99 -13.28 -9.47
C ASP A 163 0.52 -13.69 -8.06
N PHE A 164 0.95 -12.95 -7.04
CA PHE A 164 0.45 -13.11 -5.67
C PHE A 164 -1.04 -12.79 -5.58
N TRP A 165 -1.48 -11.74 -6.27
CA TRP A 165 -2.88 -11.34 -6.30
C TRP A 165 -3.78 -12.39 -6.97
N GLU A 166 -3.33 -12.96 -8.09
CA GLU A 166 -4.06 -14.03 -8.80
C GLU A 166 -4.16 -15.30 -7.93
N LYS A 167 -3.06 -15.70 -7.29
CA LYS A 167 -3.06 -16.83 -6.34
C LYS A 167 -4.03 -16.61 -5.17
N ALA A 168 -4.11 -15.38 -4.66
CA ALA A 168 -5.04 -15.06 -3.58
C ALA A 168 -6.51 -15.17 -4.03
N HIS A 169 -6.84 -14.72 -5.24
CA HIS A 169 -8.18 -14.86 -5.80
C HIS A 169 -8.59 -16.31 -6.04
N LEU A 170 -7.65 -17.14 -6.53
CA LEU A 170 -7.87 -18.58 -6.65
C LEU A 170 -8.14 -19.22 -5.29
N ARG A 171 -7.34 -18.87 -4.27
CA ARG A 171 -7.52 -19.37 -2.91
C ARG A 171 -8.85 -18.92 -2.30
N GLU A 172 -9.30 -17.71 -2.60
CA GLU A 172 -10.62 -17.22 -2.17
C GLU A 172 -11.76 -18.07 -2.74
N ALA A 173 -11.67 -18.45 -4.03
CA ALA A 173 -12.66 -19.30 -4.67
C ALA A 173 -12.70 -20.72 -4.06
N GLU A 174 -11.53 -21.29 -3.73
CA GLU A 174 -11.41 -22.59 -3.05
C GLU A 174 -12.07 -22.56 -1.66
N LEU A 175 -11.77 -21.53 -0.86
CA LEU A 175 -12.33 -21.37 0.49
C LEU A 175 -13.85 -21.19 0.50
N LYS A 176 -14.42 -20.57 -0.55
CA LYS A 176 -15.88 -20.41 -0.71
C LYS A 176 -16.59 -21.70 -1.17
N SER A 177 -15.83 -22.67 -1.70
CA SER A 177 -16.37 -23.94 -2.21
C SER A 177 -16.39 -25.07 -1.17
N THR A 178 -15.85 -24.82 0.03
CA THR A 178 -15.75 -25.77 1.14
C THR A 178 -16.75 -25.42 2.24
#